data_AF-A0A150WIU9-F1
#
_entry.id   AF-A0A150WIU9-F1
#
_cell.length_a   1.000
_cell.length_b   1.000
_cell.length_c   1.000
_cell.angle_alpha   90.00
_cell.angle_beta   90.00
_cell.angle_gamma   90.00
#
_symmetry.space_group_name_H-M   'P 1'
#
loop_
_entity.id
_entity.type
_entity.pdbx_description
1 polymer ?
#
loop_
_entity_poly.entity_id
_entity_poly.type
_entity_poly.pdbx_seq_one_letter_code
_entity_poly.pdbx_strand_id
1 'polypeptide(L)'
;MLHKLSNTELLDKTKAIASQERKVQVELLWHLLEIQNRRLYLEIGFPSLYDYVVKELGYGHGAAYRRIQAMRLIESVPDVAEKIEEGSINLSTASQVQNFIKSERKNGGSVSYKQRVEMINAIENKSARDVEKHLINLKPENVIRPEKIRMVTPEIIEMRLMIPDDLKEKMDKLRQIFSHRIPDMTYLALMEYLVNQALKKVEKKHKSSSPALRLKAPEGHLLSKRNIPSTLRHAVWLRDGGVCSYQDPQTGRKCGGRNFVQVDHIHPWSKGGENKLENLQLLCAEHNRHKNNRTPS
;
A
#
# COMPACT_ATOMS: atom_id res chain seq x y z
N MET A 1 31.25 -25.98 28.67
CA MET A 1 31.98 -24.96 29.46
C MET A 1 31.09 -24.17 30.42
N LEU A 2 29.81 -23.90 30.12
CA LEU A 2 28.93 -23.13 31.01
C LEU A 2 28.38 -23.93 32.21
N HIS A 3 28.29 -25.27 32.11
CA HIS A 3 27.75 -26.14 33.17
C HIS A 3 28.55 -26.18 34.48
N LYS A 4 29.72 -25.51 34.55
CA LYS A 4 30.54 -25.42 35.77
C LYS A 4 30.28 -24.15 36.59
N LEU A 5 29.51 -23.20 36.05
CA LEU A 5 29.17 -21.96 36.75
C LEU A 5 28.00 -22.17 37.69
N SER A 6 28.01 -21.47 38.83
CA SER A 6 26.80 -21.36 39.64
C SER A 6 25.71 -20.57 38.91
N ASN A 7 24.45 -20.76 39.32
CA ASN A 7 23.31 -20.08 38.71
C ASN A 7 23.45 -18.55 38.77
N THR A 8 23.93 -18.00 39.89
CA THR A 8 24.13 -16.56 40.07
C THR A 8 25.24 -16.03 39.18
N GLU A 9 26.40 -16.69 39.14
CA GLU A 9 27.51 -16.31 38.26
C GLU A 9 27.11 -16.36 36.78
N LEU A 10 26.34 -17.37 36.37
CA LEU A 10 25.86 -17.49 35.00
C LEU A 10 24.94 -16.32 34.64
N LEU A 11 24.00 -15.95 35.52
CA LEU A 11 23.09 -14.83 35.30
C LEU A 11 23.84 -13.50 35.22
N ASP A 12 24.79 -13.25 36.12
CA ASP A 12 25.54 -11.98 36.16
C ASP A 12 26.49 -11.84 34.97
N LYS A 13 27.19 -12.92 34.59
CA LYS A 13 27.99 -12.95 33.36
C LYS A 13 27.13 -12.72 32.12
N THR A 14 25.93 -13.31 32.07
CA THR A 14 25.02 -13.11 30.93
C THR A 14 24.55 -11.66 30.83
N LYS A 15 24.23 -11.01 31.96
CA LYS A 15 23.87 -9.58 31.98
C LYS A 15 25.02 -8.69 31.51
N ALA A 16 26.25 -8.98 31.96
CA ALA A 16 27.44 -8.25 31.53
C ALA A 16 27.69 -8.39 30.02
N ILE A 17 27.58 -9.61 29.48
CA ILE A 17 27.69 -9.86 28.04
C ILE A 17 26.59 -9.12 27.27
N ALA A 18 25.35 -9.14 27.75
CA ALA A 18 24.25 -8.41 27.12
C ALA A 18 24.47 -6.89 27.11
N SER A 19 25.09 -6.33 28.15
CA SER A 19 25.50 -4.92 28.19
C SER A 19 26.59 -4.62 27.16
N GLN A 20 27.62 -5.47 27.09
CA GLN A 20 28.69 -5.33 26.10
C GLN A 20 28.17 -5.47 24.66
N GLU A 21 27.22 -6.38 24.44
CA GLU A 21 26.57 -6.54 23.14
C GLU A 21 25.88 -5.24 22.71
N ARG A 22 25.16 -4.56 23.61
CA ARG A 22 24.49 -3.29 23.28
C ARG A 22 25.46 -2.18 22.93
N LYS A 23 26.61 -2.10 23.61
CA LYS A 23 27.69 -1.14 23.26
C LYS A 23 28.21 -1.37 21.85
N VAL A 24 28.56 -2.62 21.52
CA VAL A 24 29.01 -2.99 20.16
C VAL A 24 27.92 -2.72 19.12
N GLN A 25 26.64 -2.96 19.47
CA GLN A 25 25.53 -2.63 18.59
C GLN A 25 25.46 -1.13 18.31
N VAL A 26 25.63 -0.26 19.30
CA VAL A 26 25.61 1.20 19.12
C VAL A 26 26.80 1.68 18.30
N GLU A 27 28.01 1.16 18.55
CA GLU A 27 29.18 1.41 17.71
C GLU A 27 28.91 1.07 16.24
N LEU A 28 28.29 -0.09 15.96
CA LEU A 28 27.89 -0.46 14.61
C LEU A 28 26.93 0.58 14.00
N LEU A 29 25.96 1.09 14.76
CA LEU A 29 25.02 2.10 14.25
C LEU A 29 25.74 3.40 13.85
N TRP A 30 26.73 3.84 14.62
CA TRP A 30 27.58 4.99 14.26
C TRP A 30 28.39 4.75 12.99
N HIS A 31 28.96 3.55 12.83
CA HIS A 31 29.66 3.18 11.59
C HIS A 31 28.72 3.17 10.39
N LEU A 32 27.50 2.62 10.54
CA LEU A 32 26.49 2.63 9.48
C LEU A 32 26.05 4.06 9.11
N LEU A 33 25.98 4.95 10.10
CA LEU A 33 25.70 6.37 9.87
C LEU A 33 26.80 7.02 9.03
N GLU A 34 28.06 6.79 9.41
CA GLU A 34 29.19 7.37 8.68
C GLU A 34 29.33 6.80 7.26
N ILE A 35 29.11 5.49 7.09
CA ILE A 35 29.01 4.84 5.78
C ILE A 35 27.86 5.45 4.94
N GLN A 36 26.73 5.78 5.57
CA GLN A 36 25.61 6.45 4.89
C GLN A 36 26.01 7.85 4.42
N ASN A 37 26.65 8.64 5.30
CA ASN A 37 27.05 10.02 5.05
C ASN A 37 28.07 10.11 3.90
N ARG A 38 29.08 9.26 3.93
CA ARG A 38 30.10 9.15 2.88
C ARG A 38 29.63 8.42 1.62
N ARG A 39 28.48 7.73 1.70
CA ARG A 39 27.92 6.88 0.64
C ARG A 39 28.87 5.78 0.17
N LEU A 40 29.72 5.24 1.06
CA LEU A 40 30.73 4.22 0.72
C LEU A 40 30.12 2.95 0.13
N TYR A 41 28.87 2.63 0.50
CA TYR A 41 28.15 1.49 -0.07
C TYR A 41 27.96 1.61 -1.59
N LEU A 42 27.92 2.82 -2.16
CA LEU A 42 27.87 3.04 -3.60
C LEU A 42 29.23 2.75 -4.25
N GLU A 43 30.33 3.13 -3.60
CA GLU A 43 31.69 2.95 -4.12
C GLU A 43 32.05 1.46 -4.27
N ILE A 44 31.56 0.63 -3.37
CA ILE A 44 31.73 -0.83 -3.39
C ILE A 44 30.59 -1.56 -4.13
N GLY A 45 29.73 -0.82 -4.84
CA GLY A 45 28.78 -1.39 -5.81
C GLY A 45 27.41 -1.83 -5.27
N PHE A 46 27.02 -1.46 -4.05
CA PHE A 46 25.67 -1.71 -3.54
C PHE A 46 24.72 -0.57 -3.90
N PRO A 47 23.51 -0.85 -4.42
CA PRO A 47 22.56 0.19 -4.82
C PRO A 47 21.90 0.90 -3.63
N SER A 48 22.06 0.37 -2.41
CA SER A 48 21.56 0.99 -1.19
C SER A 48 22.33 0.54 0.05
N LEU A 49 22.29 1.36 1.11
CA LEU A 49 22.80 0.97 2.42
C LEU A 49 22.14 -0.31 2.93
N TYR A 50 20.87 -0.52 2.60
CA TYR A 50 20.16 -1.75 2.99
C TYR A 50 20.75 -2.98 2.31
N ASP A 51 21.04 -2.90 1.01
CA ASP A 51 21.69 -4.00 0.29
C ASP A 51 23.07 -4.28 0.81
N TYR A 52 23.85 -3.25 1.16
CA TYR A 52 25.15 -3.40 1.82
C TYR A 52 25.02 -4.15 3.15
N VAL A 53 24.12 -3.72 4.04
CA VAL A 53 23.93 -4.35 5.36
C VAL A 53 23.44 -5.81 5.24
N VAL A 54 22.63 -6.12 4.22
CA VAL A 54 22.12 -7.48 4.01
C VAL A 54 23.16 -8.39 3.35
N LYS A 55 23.77 -7.93 2.25
CA LYS A 55 24.62 -8.76 1.39
C LYS A 55 26.07 -8.82 1.86
N GLU A 56 26.62 -7.70 2.31
CA GLU A 56 28.02 -7.62 2.76
C GLU A 56 28.16 -7.95 4.24
N LEU A 57 27.33 -7.34 5.10
CA LEU A 57 27.40 -7.57 6.55
C LEU A 57 26.59 -8.80 7.02
N GLY A 58 25.91 -9.50 6.11
CA GLY A 58 25.23 -10.77 6.38
C GLY A 58 23.98 -10.68 7.27
N TYR A 59 23.42 -9.49 7.49
CA TYR A 59 22.22 -9.36 8.32
C TYR A 59 20.95 -9.83 7.59
N GLY A 60 20.09 -10.57 8.28
CA GLY A 60 18.73 -10.84 7.79
C GLY A 60 17.93 -9.55 7.61
N HIS A 61 17.01 -9.53 6.64
CA HIS A 61 16.24 -8.34 6.24
C HIS A 61 15.63 -7.55 7.41
N GLY A 62 14.97 -8.23 8.36
CA GLY A 62 14.38 -7.56 9.54
C GLY A 62 15.42 -6.97 10.49
N ALA A 63 16.56 -7.63 10.65
CA ALA A 63 17.66 -7.17 11.49
C ALA A 63 18.38 -5.96 10.86
N ALA A 64 18.59 -5.99 9.55
CA ALA A 64 19.13 -4.88 8.78
C ALA A 64 18.20 -3.66 8.83
N TYR A 65 16.89 -3.87 8.61
CA TYR A 65 15.90 -2.81 8.63
C TYR A 65 15.87 -2.07 9.97
N ARG A 66 15.84 -2.80 11.10
CA ARG A 66 15.80 -2.20 12.44
C ARG A 66 17.06 -1.38 12.74
N ARG A 67 18.24 -1.88 12.37
CA ARG A 67 19.51 -1.15 12.52
C ARG A 67 19.50 0.15 11.73
N ILE A 68 19.05 0.11 10.48
CA ILE A 68 18.98 1.31 9.65
C ILE A 68 17.99 2.34 10.21
N GLN A 69 16.83 1.90 10.72
CA GLN A 69 15.89 2.84 11.35
C GLN A 69 16.42 3.39 12.68
N ALA A 70 17.06 2.56 13.52
CA ALA A 70 17.66 3.01 14.77
C ALA A 70 18.82 4.00 14.50
N MET A 71 19.68 3.73 13.53
CA MET A 71 20.75 4.63 13.11
C MET A 71 20.21 6.00 12.63
N ARG A 72 19.15 6.02 11.83
CA ARG A 72 18.50 7.28 11.43
C ARG A 72 17.80 8.01 12.57
N LEU A 73 17.40 7.28 13.61
CA LEU A 73 16.86 7.89 14.82
C LEU A 73 17.97 8.57 15.62
N ILE A 74 19.11 7.90 15.80
CA ILE A 74 20.33 8.44 16.41
C ILE A 74 20.82 9.69 15.67
N GLU A 75 20.83 9.67 14.34
CA GLU A 75 21.15 10.85 13.51
C GLU A 75 20.26 12.05 13.84
N SER A 76 18.99 11.79 14.19
CA SER A 76 18.01 12.83 14.48
C SER A 76 17.93 13.24 15.96
N VAL A 77 18.34 12.36 16.87
CA VAL A 77 18.36 12.51 18.34
C VAL A 77 19.52 11.66 18.89
N PRO A 78 20.73 12.22 19.04
CA PRO A 78 21.92 11.47 19.45
C PRO A 78 21.80 10.73 20.80
N ASP A 79 21.08 11.31 21.76
CA ASP A 79 20.85 10.75 23.11
C ASP A 79 20.20 9.35 23.09
N VAL A 80 19.61 8.94 21.97
CA VAL A 80 19.06 7.59 21.79
C VAL A 80 20.16 6.53 21.85
N ALA A 81 21.39 6.85 21.46
CA ALA A 81 22.53 5.95 21.53
C ALA A 81 22.77 5.48 22.97
N GLU A 82 22.88 6.41 23.91
CA GLU A 82 23.09 6.12 25.34
C GLU A 82 21.97 5.23 25.91
N LYS A 83 20.71 5.54 25.58
CA LYS A 83 19.55 4.75 26.00
C LYS A 83 19.55 3.32 25.46
N ILE A 84 20.08 3.12 24.25
CA ILE A 84 20.25 1.77 23.68
C ILE A 84 21.38 1.03 24.40
N GLU A 85 22.49 1.69 24.74
CA GLU A 85 23.58 1.05 25.50
C GLU A 85 23.13 0.61 26.89
N GLU A 86 22.42 1.49 27.60
CA GLU A 86 21.82 1.20 28.91
C GLU A 86 20.81 0.05 28.82
N GLY A 87 20.06 -0.03 27.72
CA GLY A 87 19.02 -1.01 27.48
C GLY A 87 17.62 -0.55 27.87
N SER A 88 17.44 0.74 28.16
CA SER A 88 16.12 1.36 28.37
C SER A 88 15.32 1.43 27.06
N ILE A 89 16.00 1.43 25.91
CA ILE A 89 15.43 1.35 24.56
C ILE A 89 16.12 0.24 23.78
N ASN A 90 15.40 -0.47 22.90
CA ASN A 90 15.97 -1.49 22.01
C ASN A 90 15.75 -1.13 20.54
N LEU A 91 16.45 -1.82 19.64
CA LEU A 91 16.37 -1.55 18.19
C LEU A 91 14.97 -1.68 17.61
N SER A 92 14.09 -2.49 18.22
CA SER A 92 12.71 -2.65 17.76
C SER A 92 11.88 -1.41 18.11
N THR A 93 11.96 -0.92 19.36
CA THR A 93 11.23 0.27 19.80
C THR A 93 11.76 1.53 19.11
N ALA A 94 13.08 1.66 18.97
CA ALA A 94 13.71 2.71 18.17
C ALA A 94 13.21 2.70 16.72
N SER A 95 13.14 1.51 16.08
CA SER A 95 12.63 1.39 14.72
C SER A 95 11.15 1.79 14.60
N GLN A 96 10.31 1.49 15.60
CA GLN A 96 8.90 1.88 15.61
C GLN A 96 8.74 3.41 15.63
N VAL A 97 9.47 4.09 16.54
CA VAL A 97 9.45 5.55 16.64
C VAL A 97 9.94 6.20 15.34
N GLN A 98 11.03 5.70 14.76
CA GLN A 98 11.53 6.27 13.51
C GLN A 98 10.56 6.08 12.34
N ASN A 99 9.88 4.93 12.27
CA ASN A 99 8.85 4.71 11.26
C ASN A 99 7.68 5.68 11.42
N PHE A 100 7.29 5.99 12.66
CA PHE A 100 6.27 7.00 12.95
C PHE A 100 6.70 8.40 12.51
N ILE A 101 7.94 8.82 12.83
CA ILE A 101 8.48 10.11 12.37
C ILE A 101 8.51 10.18 10.85
N LYS A 102 8.87 9.06 10.19
CA LYS A 102 8.86 8.96 8.72
C LYS A 102 7.45 9.05 8.14
N SER A 103 6.44 8.45 8.78
CA SER A 103 5.05 8.57 8.30
C SER A 103 4.52 10.00 8.45
N GLU A 104 4.84 10.69 9.55
CA GLU A 104 4.46 12.10 9.74
C GLU A 104 5.00 12.98 8.61
N ARG A 105 6.28 12.82 8.25
CA ARG A 105 6.89 13.55 7.12
C ARG A 105 6.20 13.27 5.80
N LYS A 106 5.79 12.02 5.56
CA LYS A 106 5.09 11.62 4.34
C LYS A 106 3.69 12.24 4.24
N ASN A 107 3.04 12.44 5.38
CA ASN A 107 1.71 13.03 5.48
C ASN A 107 1.75 14.58 5.49
N GLY A 108 2.90 15.19 5.18
CA GLY A 108 3.08 16.65 5.15
C GLY A 108 3.28 17.29 6.53
N GLY A 109 3.35 16.49 7.59
CA GLY A 109 3.68 16.94 8.94
C GLY A 109 5.19 17.08 9.16
N SER A 110 5.56 17.79 10.22
CA SER A 110 6.94 17.83 10.71
C SER A 110 6.93 17.55 12.21
N VAL A 111 7.81 16.64 12.64
CA VAL A 111 8.04 16.37 14.07
C VAL A 111 9.25 17.19 14.50
N SER A 112 9.05 18.14 15.41
CA SER A 112 10.12 19.00 15.94
C SER A 112 11.13 18.18 16.76
N TYR A 113 12.32 18.72 16.98
CA TYR A 113 13.34 18.07 17.82
C TYR A 113 12.79 17.78 19.23
N LYS A 114 12.11 18.77 19.83
CA LYS A 114 11.49 18.64 21.17
C LYS A 114 10.48 17.49 21.21
N GLN A 115 9.61 17.39 20.21
CA GLN A 115 8.65 16.29 20.13
C GLN A 115 9.32 14.93 19.98
N ARG A 116 10.44 14.83 19.22
CA ARG A 116 11.19 13.57 19.11
C ARG A 116 11.75 13.16 20.48
N VAL A 117 12.38 14.09 21.21
CA VAL A 117 12.90 13.82 22.55
C VAL A 117 11.79 13.37 23.51
N GLU A 118 10.63 14.04 23.50
CA GLU A 118 9.47 13.64 24.30
C GLU A 118 8.99 12.22 23.95
N MET A 119 8.94 11.87 22.66
CA MET A 119 8.59 10.51 22.22
C MET A 119 9.61 9.47 22.71
N ILE A 120 10.91 9.78 22.68
CA ILE A 120 11.96 8.87 23.18
C ILE A 120 11.81 8.64 24.68
N ASN A 121 11.66 9.70 25.46
CA ASN A 121 11.46 9.59 26.91
C ASN A 121 10.18 8.80 27.24
N ALA A 122 9.13 8.95 26.43
CA ALA A 122 7.87 8.25 26.63
C ALA A 122 7.95 6.74 26.34
N ILE A 123 8.97 6.23 25.63
CA ILE A 123 9.08 4.82 25.26
C ILE A 123 10.10 4.03 26.08
N GLU A 124 10.82 4.69 26.99
CA GLU A 124 11.79 4.04 27.87
C GLU A 124 11.15 2.92 28.69
N ASN A 125 11.85 1.78 28.77
CA ASN A 125 11.46 0.58 29.50
C ASN A 125 10.09 -0.01 29.11
N LYS A 126 9.54 0.41 27.96
CA LYS A 126 8.27 -0.13 27.43
C LYS A 126 8.52 -1.29 26.47
N SER A 127 7.58 -2.23 26.45
CA SER A 127 7.59 -3.30 25.46
C SER A 127 7.30 -2.74 24.06
N ALA A 128 7.73 -3.44 23.00
CA ALA A 128 7.40 -3.07 21.62
C ALA A 128 5.89 -2.96 21.38
N ARG A 129 5.08 -3.73 22.12
CA ARG A 129 3.61 -3.68 22.06
C ARG A 129 3.06 -2.41 22.71
N ASP A 130 3.63 -2.00 23.83
CA ASP A 130 3.17 -0.81 24.55
C ASP A 130 3.61 0.47 23.83
N VAL A 131 4.80 0.44 23.20
CA VAL A 131 5.25 1.50 22.29
C VAL A 131 4.32 1.60 21.08
N GLU A 132 3.97 0.48 20.46
CA GLU A 132 3.00 0.47 19.35
C GLU A 132 1.67 1.09 19.78
N LYS A 133 1.08 0.66 20.91
CA LYS A 133 -0.14 1.28 21.45
C LYS A 133 0.00 2.77 21.71
N HIS A 134 1.14 3.20 22.28
CA HIS A 134 1.38 4.60 22.57
C HIS A 134 1.43 5.44 21.28
N LEU A 135 2.13 4.96 20.25
CA LEU A 135 2.22 5.62 18.95
C LEU A 135 0.86 5.66 18.23
N ILE A 136 0.07 4.58 18.33
CA ILE A 136 -1.31 4.52 17.83
C ILE A 136 -2.17 5.60 18.50
N ASN A 137 -2.09 5.75 19.82
CA ASN A 137 -2.90 6.72 20.56
C ASN A 137 -2.51 8.17 20.24
N LEU A 138 -1.25 8.45 19.93
CA LEU A 138 -0.80 9.78 19.53
C LEU A 138 -1.41 10.20 18.19
N LYS A 139 -1.51 9.29 17.22
CA LYS A 139 -2.10 9.53 15.89
C LYS A 139 -2.77 8.24 15.37
N PRO A 140 -4.08 8.05 15.64
CA PRO A 140 -4.82 6.88 15.15
C PRO A 140 -4.86 6.79 13.62
N GLU A 141 -4.76 7.93 12.94
CA GLU A 141 -4.75 8.04 11.48
C GLU A 141 -3.53 7.35 10.85
N ASN A 142 -2.37 7.31 11.53
CA ASN A 142 -1.17 6.63 11.05
C ASN A 142 -1.28 5.10 11.10
N VAL A 143 -2.26 4.58 11.82
CA VAL A 143 -2.58 3.13 11.88
C VAL A 143 -3.32 2.68 10.65
N ILE A 144 -4.00 3.61 9.97
CA ILE A 144 -4.74 3.34 8.74
C ILE A 144 -3.72 3.09 7.63
N ARG A 145 -3.23 1.85 7.58
CA ARG A 145 -2.46 1.36 6.45
C ARG A 145 -3.42 1.38 5.25
N PRO A 146 -3.02 1.99 4.12
CA PRO A 146 -3.86 2.02 2.94
C PRO A 146 -4.14 0.59 2.48
N GLU A 147 -5.30 0.40 1.86
CA GLU A 147 -5.65 -0.84 1.16
C GLU A 147 -4.48 -1.25 0.26
N LYS A 148 -4.06 -2.51 0.39
CA LYS A 148 -2.97 -3.06 -0.40
C LYS A 148 -3.42 -4.34 -1.07
N ILE A 149 -3.32 -4.36 -2.40
CA ILE A 149 -3.54 -5.55 -3.22
C ILE A 149 -2.21 -5.91 -3.87
N ARG A 150 -1.75 -7.14 -3.68
CA ARG A 150 -0.57 -7.66 -4.38
C ARG A 150 -0.78 -9.09 -4.86
N MET A 151 -0.21 -9.39 -6.02
CA MET A 151 -0.13 -10.74 -6.53
C MET A 151 0.90 -11.53 -5.72
N VAL A 152 0.51 -12.69 -5.20
CA VAL A 152 1.40 -13.62 -4.48
C VAL A 152 1.81 -14.76 -5.41
N THR A 153 0.84 -15.29 -6.15
CA THR A 153 1.04 -16.20 -7.28
C THR A 153 0.18 -15.71 -8.45
N PRO A 154 0.31 -16.25 -9.68
CA PRO A 154 -0.55 -15.87 -10.79
C PRO A 154 -2.06 -15.97 -10.51
N GLU A 155 -2.46 -16.79 -9.53
CA GLU A 155 -3.85 -17.11 -9.20
C GLU A 155 -4.28 -16.60 -7.82
N ILE A 156 -3.32 -16.23 -6.96
CA ILE A 156 -3.58 -15.84 -5.57
C ILE A 156 -3.20 -14.37 -5.36
N ILE A 157 -4.17 -13.60 -4.90
CA ILE A 157 -4.03 -12.19 -4.56
C ILE A 157 -4.10 -12.04 -3.04
N GLU A 158 -3.08 -11.41 -2.44
CA GLU A 158 -3.17 -10.93 -1.06
C GLU A 158 -3.82 -9.55 -1.08
N MET A 159 -4.99 -9.45 -0.45
CA MET A 159 -5.69 -8.20 -0.19
C MET A 159 -5.65 -7.90 1.31
N ARG A 160 -5.08 -6.74 1.67
CA ARG A 160 -5.02 -6.25 3.04
C ARG A 160 -5.98 -5.08 3.22
N LEU A 161 -6.94 -5.27 4.13
CA LEU A 161 -7.96 -4.28 4.48
C LEU A 161 -7.87 -3.99 5.98
N MET A 162 -8.02 -2.71 6.33
CA MET A 162 -8.33 -2.30 7.69
C MET A 162 -9.83 -2.08 7.73
N ILE A 163 -10.56 -2.99 8.38
CA ILE A 163 -12.02 -2.87 8.51
C ILE A 163 -12.36 -2.22 9.86
N PRO A 164 -13.26 -1.23 9.90
CA PRO A 164 -13.76 -0.69 11.14
C PRO A 164 -14.53 -1.76 11.93
N ASP A 165 -14.61 -1.59 13.25
CA ASP A 165 -15.21 -2.58 14.15
C ASP A 165 -16.71 -2.79 13.85
N ASP A 166 -17.42 -1.72 13.48
CA ASP A 166 -18.84 -1.79 13.10
C ASP A 166 -19.09 -2.70 11.89
N LEU A 167 -18.17 -2.73 10.93
CA LEU A 167 -18.23 -3.59 9.76
C LEU A 167 -17.94 -5.03 10.15
N LYS A 168 -16.96 -5.26 11.03
CA LYS A 168 -16.66 -6.59 11.55
C LYS A 168 -17.87 -7.19 12.28
N GLU A 169 -18.54 -6.42 13.13
CA GLU A 169 -19.76 -6.87 13.82
C GLU A 169 -20.88 -7.28 12.85
N LYS A 170 -21.09 -6.49 11.78
CA LYS A 170 -22.06 -6.82 10.72
C LYS A 170 -21.67 -8.11 10.01
N MET A 171 -20.39 -8.30 9.70
CA MET A 171 -19.88 -9.53 9.08
C MET A 171 -20.08 -10.74 10.01
N ASP A 172 -19.81 -10.61 11.30
CA ASP A 172 -20.00 -11.68 12.28
C ASP A 172 -21.47 -12.10 12.41
N LYS A 173 -22.40 -11.14 12.43
CA LYS A 173 -23.84 -11.41 12.37
C LYS A 173 -24.23 -12.19 11.11
N LEU A 174 -23.71 -11.81 9.95
CA LEU A 174 -23.96 -12.53 8.70
C LEU A 174 -23.37 -13.95 8.74
N ARG A 175 -22.18 -14.14 9.32
CA ARG A 175 -21.59 -15.49 9.48
C ARG A 175 -22.49 -16.39 10.31
N GLN A 176 -23.04 -15.89 11.42
CA GLN A 176 -23.96 -16.66 12.26
C GLN A 176 -25.22 -17.04 11.49
N ILE A 177 -25.85 -16.09 10.78
CA ILE A 177 -27.08 -16.33 10.01
C ILE A 177 -26.85 -17.36 8.91
N PHE A 178 -25.71 -17.32 8.22
CA PHE A 178 -25.43 -18.20 7.09
C PHE A 178 -24.70 -19.50 7.49
N SER A 179 -24.33 -19.68 8.76
CA SER A 179 -23.61 -20.86 9.25
C SER A 179 -24.35 -22.17 9.01
N HIS A 180 -25.69 -22.14 9.00
CA HIS A 180 -26.53 -23.30 8.69
C HIS A 180 -26.63 -23.63 7.19
N ARG A 181 -26.23 -22.70 6.30
CA ARG A 181 -26.29 -22.88 4.83
C ARG A 181 -24.98 -23.32 4.23
N ILE A 182 -23.85 -22.98 4.83
CA ILE A 182 -22.51 -23.32 4.33
C ILE A 182 -21.65 -23.78 5.50
N PRO A 183 -21.18 -25.04 5.50
CA PRO A 183 -20.25 -25.52 6.52
C PRO A 183 -18.92 -24.75 6.42
N ASP A 184 -18.37 -24.39 7.58
CA ASP A 184 -17.15 -23.58 7.73
C ASP A 184 -17.21 -22.19 7.06
N MET A 185 -18.11 -21.34 7.60
CA MET A 185 -18.27 -19.96 7.16
C MET A 185 -17.09 -19.09 7.56
N THR A 186 -15.96 -19.16 6.85
CA THR A 186 -14.84 -18.21 7.00
C THR A 186 -15.21 -16.83 6.47
N TYR A 187 -14.42 -15.79 6.78
CA TYR A 187 -14.66 -14.46 6.18
C TYR A 187 -14.48 -14.48 4.65
N LEU A 188 -13.59 -15.34 4.12
CA LEU A 188 -13.42 -15.50 2.68
C LEU A 188 -14.68 -16.10 2.05
N ALA A 189 -15.21 -17.19 2.63
CA ALA A 189 -16.44 -17.82 2.16
C ALA A 189 -17.65 -16.86 2.23
N LEU A 190 -17.75 -16.09 3.31
CA LEU A 190 -18.78 -15.05 3.44
C LEU A 190 -18.63 -14.00 2.32
N MET A 191 -17.42 -13.50 2.08
CA MET A 191 -17.14 -12.51 1.04
C MET A 191 -17.50 -13.03 -0.35
N GLU A 192 -17.09 -14.26 -0.68
CA GLU A 192 -17.42 -14.90 -1.96
C GLU A 192 -18.94 -15.03 -2.14
N TYR A 193 -19.65 -15.47 -1.11
CA TYR A 193 -21.11 -15.57 -1.13
C TYR A 193 -21.77 -14.20 -1.35
N LEU A 194 -21.36 -13.17 -0.59
CA LEU A 194 -21.93 -11.83 -0.68
C LEU A 194 -21.66 -11.19 -2.04
N VAL A 195 -20.43 -11.31 -2.57
CA VAL A 195 -20.06 -10.79 -3.90
C VAL A 195 -20.91 -11.46 -4.98
N ASN A 196 -21.06 -12.78 -4.95
CA ASN A 196 -21.88 -13.51 -5.92
C ASN A 196 -23.37 -13.11 -5.85
N GLN A 197 -23.91 -12.86 -4.66
CA GLN A 197 -25.28 -12.36 -4.49
C GLN A 197 -25.43 -10.92 -5.01
N ALA A 198 -24.46 -10.06 -4.75
CA ALA A 198 -24.44 -8.69 -5.25
C ALA A 198 -24.35 -8.66 -6.79
N LEU A 199 -23.45 -9.46 -7.38
CA LEU A 199 -23.32 -9.61 -8.84
C LEU A 199 -24.64 -10.07 -9.46
N LYS A 200 -25.28 -11.12 -8.94
CA LYS A 200 -26.59 -11.59 -9.41
C LYS A 200 -27.66 -10.50 -9.38
N LYS A 201 -27.67 -9.65 -8.35
CA LYS A 201 -28.63 -8.53 -8.24
C LYS A 201 -28.34 -7.43 -9.26
N VAL A 202 -27.07 -7.08 -9.45
CA VAL A 202 -26.64 -6.07 -10.42
C VAL A 202 -26.93 -6.55 -11.85
N GLU A 203 -26.58 -7.78 -12.19
CA GLU A 203 -26.87 -8.38 -13.49
C GLU A 203 -28.37 -8.47 -13.79
N LYS A 204 -29.19 -8.85 -12.79
CA LYS A 204 -30.65 -8.85 -12.93
C LYS A 204 -31.21 -7.44 -13.16
N LYS A 205 -30.69 -6.42 -12.46
CA LYS A 205 -31.08 -5.02 -12.68
C LYS A 205 -30.69 -4.51 -14.08
N HIS A 206 -29.52 -4.92 -14.59
CA HIS A 206 -29.11 -4.60 -15.96
C HIS A 206 -29.96 -5.33 -17.01
N LYS A 207 -30.39 -6.57 -16.76
CA LYS A 207 -31.33 -7.30 -17.63
C LYS A 207 -32.75 -6.71 -17.60
N SER A 208 -33.22 -6.22 -16.45
CA SER A 208 -34.55 -5.61 -16.31
C SER A 208 -34.64 -4.15 -16.77
N SER A 209 -33.51 -3.53 -17.13
CA SER A 209 -33.47 -2.17 -17.72
C SER A 209 -33.30 -2.18 -19.25
N SER A 210 -33.56 -3.31 -19.90
CA SER A 210 -33.79 -3.38 -21.34
C SER A 210 -35.28 -3.51 -21.64
N PRO A 211 -36.06 -2.41 -21.79
CA PRO A 211 -37.28 -2.49 -22.54
C PRO A 211 -36.90 -2.63 -24.02
N ALA A 212 -37.36 -3.73 -24.62
CA ALA A 212 -37.37 -3.90 -26.05
C ALA A 212 -38.16 -2.74 -26.69
N LEU A 213 -37.47 -1.71 -27.15
CA LEU A 213 -38.01 -0.71 -28.05
C LEU A 213 -37.47 -1.00 -29.45
N ARG A 214 -38.26 -1.77 -30.21
CA ARG A 214 -38.34 -1.60 -31.66
C ARG A 214 -38.66 -0.12 -31.90
N LEU A 215 -37.72 0.65 -32.41
CA LEU A 215 -37.99 1.94 -33.02
C LEU A 215 -37.36 1.94 -34.41
N LYS A 216 -38.24 2.09 -35.40
CA LYS A 216 -37.89 2.43 -36.78
C LYS A 216 -36.97 3.66 -36.75
N ALA A 217 -35.98 3.68 -37.64
CA ALA A 217 -35.12 4.82 -37.86
C ALA A 217 -35.96 6.10 -38.13
N PRO A 218 -35.76 7.20 -37.38
CA PRO A 218 -36.13 8.51 -37.84
C PRO A 218 -34.97 9.08 -38.65
N GLU A 219 -35.20 9.26 -39.94
CA GLU A 219 -34.50 10.28 -40.72
C GLU A 219 -34.75 11.64 -40.05
N GLY A 220 -33.68 12.40 -39.75
CA GLY A 220 -33.84 13.75 -39.21
C GLY A 220 -32.63 14.24 -38.42
N HIS A 221 -31.93 15.20 -39.01
CA HIS A 221 -30.74 15.86 -38.50
C HIS A 221 -30.98 16.75 -37.25
N LEU A 222 -29.95 16.77 -36.39
CA LEU A 222 -29.42 17.87 -35.56
C LEU A 222 -30.22 18.34 -34.32
N LEU A 223 -29.60 18.16 -33.14
CA LEU A 223 -29.20 19.28 -32.27
C LEU A 223 -28.13 18.86 -31.23
N SER A 224 -27.05 19.63 -31.23
CA SER A 224 -25.89 19.70 -30.33
C SER A 224 -26.09 19.21 -28.88
N LYS A 225 -25.55 18.03 -28.56
CA LYS A 225 -25.02 17.74 -27.22
C LYS A 225 -23.70 16.97 -27.34
N ARG A 226 -22.64 17.52 -26.73
CA ARG A 226 -21.37 16.80 -26.44
C ARG A 226 -21.61 15.49 -25.68
N ASN A 227 -22.78 15.34 -25.06
CA ASN A 227 -23.12 14.19 -24.26
C ASN A 227 -23.45 12.96 -25.13
N ILE A 228 -22.59 11.96 -25.08
CA ILE A 228 -22.75 10.68 -25.78
C ILE A 228 -23.94 9.93 -25.15
N PRO A 229 -24.97 9.56 -25.93
CA PRO A 229 -26.12 8.80 -25.43
C PRO A 229 -25.70 7.54 -24.68
N SER A 230 -26.41 7.20 -23.60
CA SER A 230 -26.11 6.03 -22.75
C SER A 230 -26.12 4.72 -23.55
N THR A 231 -26.98 4.61 -24.55
CA THR A 231 -27.06 3.47 -25.48
C THR A 231 -25.76 3.29 -26.27
N LEU A 232 -25.20 4.38 -26.79
CA LEU A 232 -23.91 4.38 -27.49
C LEU A 232 -22.75 4.08 -26.53
N ARG A 233 -22.75 4.63 -25.31
CA ARG A 233 -21.73 4.30 -24.29
C ARG A 233 -21.72 2.81 -23.97
N HIS A 234 -22.89 2.19 -23.85
CA HIS A 234 -23.01 0.76 -23.58
C HIS A 234 -22.54 -0.08 -24.77
N ALA A 235 -22.88 0.30 -26.01
CA ALA A 235 -22.43 -0.38 -27.23
C ALA A 235 -20.89 -0.35 -27.37
N VAL A 236 -20.27 0.80 -27.11
CA VAL A 236 -18.79 0.92 -27.09
C VAL A 236 -18.20 0.03 -26.00
N TRP A 237 -18.83 -0.02 -24.84
CA TRP A 237 -18.34 -0.84 -23.71
C TRP A 237 -18.36 -2.34 -24.01
N LEU A 238 -19.43 -2.83 -24.65
CA LEU A 238 -19.54 -4.22 -25.08
C LEU A 238 -18.52 -4.56 -26.17
N ARG A 239 -18.36 -3.66 -27.16
CA ARG A 239 -17.39 -3.85 -28.26
C ARG A 239 -15.95 -3.91 -27.75
N ASP A 240 -15.58 -3.01 -26.84
CA ASP A 240 -14.21 -2.85 -26.35
C ASP A 240 -13.92 -3.70 -25.10
N GLY A 241 -14.87 -4.53 -24.65
CA GLY A 241 -14.69 -5.45 -23.52
C GLY A 241 -14.34 -4.78 -22.19
N GLY A 242 -14.65 -3.48 -22.03
CA GLY A 242 -14.28 -2.70 -20.85
C GLY A 242 -12.78 -2.47 -20.66
N VAL A 243 -11.95 -2.64 -21.70
CA VAL A 243 -10.50 -2.40 -21.64
C VAL A 243 -10.10 -1.15 -22.42
N CYS A 244 -9.01 -0.52 -21.99
CA CYS A 244 -8.39 0.58 -22.73
C CYS A 244 -7.89 0.11 -24.09
N SER A 245 -8.42 0.72 -25.15
CA SER A 245 -8.13 0.44 -26.56
C SER A 245 -6.90 1.17 -27.10
N TYR A 246 -6.24 2.02 -26.29
CA TYR A 246 -5.04 2.75 -26.70
C TYR A 246 -3.95 1.83 -27.24
N GLN A 247 -3.37 2.21 -28.37
CA GLN A 247 -2.22 1.57 -28.98
C GLN A 247 -1.12 2.60 -29.21
N ASP A 248 0.10 2.27 -28.80
CA ASP A 248 1.28 3.09 -29.04
C ASP A 248 1.62 3.11 -30.55
N PRO A 249 1.68 4.30 -31.21
CA PRO A 249 1.98 4.39 -32.64
C PRO A 249 3.40 3.94 -33.03
N GLN A 250 4.37 4.00 -32.11
CA GLN A 250 5.77 3.67 -32.39
C GLN A 250 6.07 2.20 -32.09
N THR A 251 5.51 1.67 -31.00
CA THR A 251 5.81 0.30 -30.54
C THR A 251 4.69 -0.71 -30.83
N GLY A 252 3.50 -0.24 -31.22
CA GLY A 252 2.32 -1.06 -31.46
C GLY A 252 1.70 -1.66 -30.19
N ARG A 253 2.24 -1.36 -29.00
CA ARG A 253 1.83 -1.95 -27.73
C ARG A 253 0.44 -1.46 -27.31
N LYS A 254 -0.44 -2.38 -26.94
CA LYS A 254 -1.78 -2.06 -26.40
C LYS A 254 -1.74 -1.85 -24.89
N CYS A 255 -2.52 -0.89 -24.39
CA CYS A 255 -2.64 -0.63 -22.96
C CYS A 255 -3.40 -1.76 -22.23
N GLY A 256 -4.64 -2.07 -22.64
CA GLY A 256 -5.46 -3.13 -22.03
C GLY A 256 -5.91 -2.90 -20.59
N GLY A 257 -5.63 -1.73 -20.01
CA GLY A 257 -6.00 -1.39 -18.63
C GLY A 257 -7.51 -1.35 -18.41
N ARG A 258 -7.97 -1.83 -17.25
CA ARG A 258 -9.40 -1.90 -16.85
C ARG A 258 -9.82 -0.83 -15.85
N ASN A 259 -8.87 -0.05 -15.33
CA ASN A 259 -9.13 0.92 -14.28
C ASN A 259 -9.54 2.28 -14.87
N PHE A 260 -10.64 2.85 -14.35
CA PHE A 260 -11.16 4.17 -14.72
C PHE A 260 -11.26 4.40 -16.24
N VAL A 261 -11.82 3.42 -16.96
CA VAL A 261 -12.02 3.48 -18.41
C VAL A 261 -13.20 4.39 -18.75
N GLN A 262 -13.00 5.25 -19.74
CA GLN A 262 -13.89 6.32 -20.16
C GLN A 262 -14.16 6.21 -21.67
N VAL A 263 -15.35 6.62 -22.10
CA VAL A 263 -15.69 6.73 -23.53
C VAL A 263 -15.13 8.04 -24.05
N ASP A 264 -14.32 7.97 -25.10
CA ASP A 264 -13.69 9.11 -25.79
C ASP A 264 -13.97 9.06 -27.29
N HIS A 265 -13.89 10.21 -27.97
CA HIS A 265 -14.06 10.31 -29.42
C HIS A 265 -12.73 10.11 -30.15
N ILE A 266 -12.64 9.16 -31.08
CA ILE A 266 -11.46 8.94 -31.93
C ILE A 266 -11.09 10.23 -32.68
N HIS A 267 -12.01 10.76 -33.49
CA HIS A 267 -11.97 12.13 -34.00
C HIS A 267 -12.61 13.05 -32.96
N PRO A 268 -11.86 13.96 -32.31
CA PRO A 268 -12.36 14.76 -31.21
C PRO A 268 -13.58 15.60 -31.58
N TRP A 269 -14.54 15.71 -30.65
CA TRP A 269 -15.72 16.56 -30.83
C TRP A 269 -15.38 18.01 -31.22
N SER A 270 -14.32 18.58 -30.64
CA SER A 270 -13.85 19.94 -30.94
C SER A 270 -13.37 20.13 -32.39
N LYS A 271 -13.14 19.04 -33.12
CA LYS A 271 -12.73 19.01 -34.54
C LYS A 271 -13.85 18.50 -35.46
N GLY A 272 -15.09 18.47 -34.99
CA GLY A 272 -16.24 17.99 -35.76
C GLY A 272 -16.52 16.49 -35.62
N GLY A 273 -15.94 15.83 -34.62
CA GLY A 273 -16.21 14.43 -34.31
C GLY A 273 -17.67 14.16 -33.95
N GLU A 274 -18.30 13.23 -34.66
CA GLU A 274 -19.69 12.84 -34.42
C GLU A 274 -19.82 11.79 -33.31
N ASN A 275 -20.99 11.73 -32.69
CA ASN A 275 -21.37 10.68 -31.72
C ASN A 275 -21.76 9.38 -32.44
N LYS A 276 -20.88 8.83 -33.27
CA LYS A 276 -21.05 7.54 -33.97
C LYS A 276 -20.26 6.45 -33.26
N LEU A 277 -20.79 5.21 -33.24
CA LEU A 277 -20.12 4.07 -32.60
C LEU A 277 -18.68 3.89 -33.11
N GLU A 278 -18.48 4.05 -34.41
CA GLU A 278 -17.17 4.00 -35.09
C GLU A 278 -16.20 5.08 -34.63
N ASN A 279 -16.72 6.26 -34.25
CA ASN A 279 -15.92 7.39 -33.79
C ASN A 279 -15.72 7.40 -32.27
N LEU A 280 -16.14 6.35 -31.56
CA LEU A 280 -16.01 6.26 -30.11
C LEU A 280 -15.09 5.10 -29.73
N GLN A 281 -14.34 5.26 -28.63
CA GLN A 281 -13.39 4.27 -28.11
C GLN A 281 -13.35 4.30 -26.58
N LEU A 282 -12.90 3.21 -25.96
CA LEU A 282 -12.60 3.17 -24.53
C LEU A 282 -11.13 3.51 -24.24
N LEU A 283 -10.87 4.50 -23.39
CA LEU A 283 -9.53 4.86 -22.92
C LEU A 283 -9.50 4.94 -21.39
N CYS A 284 -8.42 4.49 -20.74
CA CYS A 284 -8.22 4.78 -19.32
C CYS A 284 -8.03 6.29 -19.12
N ALA A 285 -8.32 6.80 -17.91
CA ALA A 285 -8.21 8.22 -17.60
C ALA A 285 -6.87 8.86 -18.02
N GLU A 286 -5.75 8.13 -17.91
CA GLU A 286 -4.43 8.62 -18.32
C GLU A 286 -4.30 8.74 -19.84
N HIS A 287 -4.67 7.70 -20.59
CA HIS A 287 -4.60 7.74 -22.06
C HIS A 287 -5.62 8.70 -22.66
N ASN A 288 -6.78 8.88 -22.03
CA ASN A 288 -7.76 9.87 -22.44
C ASN A 288 -7.19 11.30 -22.30
N ARG A 289 -6.55 11.61 -21.17
CA ARG A 289 -5.83 12.89 -20.97
C ARG A 289 -4.69 13.07 -21.95
N HIS A 290 -3.90 12.02 -22.20
CA HIS A 290 -2.77 12.05 -23.12
C HIS A 290 -3.21 12.33 -24.57
N LYS A 291 -4.30 11.67 -25.01
CA LYS A 291 -4.86 11.87 -26.35
C LYS A 291 -5.40 13.29 -26.51
N ASN A 292 -6.12 13.82 -25.52
CA ASN A 292 -6.69 15.17 -25.57
C ASN A 292 -7.48 15.38 -26.90
N ASN A 293 -7.28 16.49 -27.60
CA ASN A 293 -7.87 16.80 -28.89
C ASN A 293 -7.02 16.36 -30.11
N ARG A 294 -6.11 15.39 -29.93
CA ARG A 294 -5.33 14.83 -31.03
C ARG A 294 -6.19 13.89 -31.84
N THR A 295 -6.07 14.00 -33.16
CA THR A 295 -6.63 13.05 -34.13
C THR A 295 -5.61 11.96 -34.35
N PRO A 296 -6.02 10.68 -34.46
CA PRO A 296 -5.12 9.64 -34.95
C PRO A 296 -4.52 10.10 -36.29
N SER A 297 -3.22 9.91 -36.43
CA SER A 297 -2.50 10.15 -37.70
C SER A 297 -2.73 9.01 -38.66
#